data_AF-A0A7S3J0I5-F1
#
_entry.id   AF-A0A7S3J0I5-F1
#
_cell.length_a   1.000
_cell.length_b   1.000
_cell.length_c   1.000
_cell.angle_alpha   90.00
_cell.angle_beta   90.00
_cell.angle_gamma   90.00
#
_symmetry.space_group_name_H-M   'P 1'
#
loop_
_entity.id
_entity.type
_entity.pdbx_description
1 polymer ?
#
loop_
_entity_poly.entity_id
_entity_poly.type
_entity_poly.pdbx_seq_one_letter_code
_entity_poly.pdbx_strand_id
1 'polypeptide(L)'
;PFLRAEPGDKYYKKIWNGDWESFWEVHSDENLSEDFKDLVTKMFHVDPKDRLSLKEIKNHPWYRGKVPSRLQIFKRFTQRKKTLDESICNKENEHKNDLIARTKSSPKEAKKFYTQFFDVNDGDRLLDILISFANCEGYSSVKSTEFFRVQIVASEMAHETC
;
A
#
# COMPACT_ATOMS: atom_id res chain seq x y z
N PRO A 1 6.85 -4.42 -20.73
CA PRO A 1 7.22 -5.53 -21.64
C PRO A 1 6.28 -6.73 -21.48
N PHE A 2 6.29 -7.46 -20.36
CA PHE A 2 5.31 -8.47 -19.96
C PHE A 2 5.66 -8.97 -18.54
N LEU A 3 4.70 -9.53 -17.79
CA LEU A 3 4.96 -10.12 -16.46
C LEU A 3 5.42 -11.57 -16.57
N ARG A 4 4.84 -12.32 -17.51
CA ARG A 4 5.18 -13.73 -17.78
C ARG A 4 5.27 -13.98 -19.28
N ALA A 5 6.19 -14.85 -19.68
CA ALA A 5 6.31 -15.32 -21.06
C ALA A 5 5.30 -16.44 -21.34
N GLU A 6 4.03 -16.18 -21.04
CA GLU A 6 2.91 -17.09 -21.21
C GLU A 6 1.94 -16.51 -22.25
N PRO A 7 1.30 -17.32 -23.11
CA PRO A 7 0.32 -16.83 -24.09
C PRO A 7 -0.87 -16.06 -23.49
N GLY A 8 -1.13 -16.24 -22.19
CA GLY A 8 -2.16 -15.51 -21.44
C GLY A 8 -1.76 -14.10 -21.01
N ASP A 9 -0.47 -13.74 -21.05
CA ASP A 9 -0.02 -12.38 -20.73
C ASP A 9 -0.41 -11.42 -21.86
N LYS A 10 -1.08 -10.32 -21.47
CA LYS A 10 -1.62 -9.30 -22.39
C LYS A 10 -0.59 -8.80 -23.40
N TYR A 11 0.67 -8.64 -22.98
CA TYR A 11 1.72 -8.07 -23.80
C TYR A 11 2.54 -9.14 -24.49
N TYR A 12 2.83 -10.26 -23.81
CA TYR A 12 3.56 -11.38 -24.43
C TYR A 12 2.76 -12.00 -25.58
N LYS A 13 1.43 -12.05 -25.50
CA LYS A 13 0.57 -12.53 -26.59
C LYS A 13 0.84 -11.81 -27.92
N LYS A 14 1.19 -10.51 -27.88
CA LYS A 14 1.54 -9.74 -29.09
C LYS A 14 2.84 -10.23 -29.70
N ILE A 15 3.86 -10.45 -28.87
CA ILE A 15 5.15 -11.04 -29.26
C ILE A 15 4.94 -12.45 -29.83
N TRP A 16 4.14 -13.26 -29.14
CA TRP A 16 3.81 -14.63 -29.54
C TRP A 16 3.18 -14.69 -30.94
N ASN A 17 2.31 -13.74 -31.23
CA ASN A 17 1.64 -13.63 -32.53
C ASN A 17 2.50 -12.95 -33.61
N GLY A 18 3.69 -12.45 -33.29
CA GLY A 18 4.54 -11.68 -34.19
C GLY A 18 4.05 -10.24 -34.46
N ASP A 19 3.08 -9.76 -33.68
CA ASP A 19 2.51 -8.42 -33.79
C ASP A 19 3.36 -7.39 -33.02
N TRP A 20 4.54 -7.12 -33.58
CA TRP A 20 5.52 -6.20 -33.01
C TRP A 20 5.07 -4.75 -33.08
N GLU A 21 4.30 -4.37 -34.10
CA GLU A 21 3.77 -3.02 -34.27
C GLU A 21 2.87 -2.65 -33.09
N SER A 22 1.87 -3.47 -32.80
CA SER A 22 0.98 -3.23 -31.68
C SER A 22 1.66 -3.40 -30.32
N PHE A 23 2.76 -4.15 -30.25
CA PHE A 23 3.59 -4.22 -29.04
C PHE A 23 4.27 -2.87 -28.79
N TRP A 24 4.89 -2.28 -29.82
CA TRP A 24 5.60 -1.01 -29.71
C TRP A 24 4.67 0.20 -29.59
N GLU A 25 3.46 0.16 -30.15
CA GLU A 25 2.43 1.18 -29.95
C GLU A 25 2.07 1.33 -28.47
N VAL A 26 1.95 0.22 -27.73
CA VAL A 26 1.63 0.26 -26.30
C VAL A 26 2.83 0.66 -25.44
N HIS A 27 4.04 0.65 -26.00
CA HIS A 27 5.28 1.01 -25.31
C HIS A 27 5.93 2.27 -25.93
N SER A 28 5.15 3.09 -26.66
CA SER A 28 5.67 4.28 -27.35
C SER A 28 5.84 5.50 -26.44
N ASP A 29 5.45 5.40 -25.17
CA ASP A 29 5.48 6.52 -24.21
C ASP A 29 6.91 7.02 -23.92
N GLU A 30 7.93 6.21 -24.23
CA GLU A 30 9.32 6.57 -24.09
C GLU A 30 9.96 6.85 -25.45
N ASN A 31 10.83 7.87 -25.51
CA ASN A 31 11.70 8.19 -26.66
C ASN A 31 12.75 7.09 -26.87
N LEU A 32 12.30 5.89 -27.21
CA LEU A 32 13.09 4.71 -27.48
C LEU A 32 13.67 4.83 -28.89
N SER A 33 14.99 4.65 -29.02
CA SER A 33 15.63 4.64 -30.34
C SER A 33 15.19 3.45 -31.18
N GLU A 34 15.23 3.59 -32.50
CA GLU A 34 14.92 2.50 -33.43
C GLU A 34 15.85 1.31 -33.22
N ASP A 35 17.15 1.55 -33.02
CA ASP A 35 18.14 0.52 -32.68
C ASP A 35 17.77 -0.26 -31.41
N PHE A 36 17.13 0.38 -30.43
CA PHE A 36 16.67 -0.31 -29.22
C PHE A 36 15.51 -1.24 -29.54
N LYS A 37 14.52 -0.74 -30.29
CA LYS A 37 13.35 -1.51 -30.69
C LYS A 37 13.76 -2.74 -31.51
N ASP A 38 14.70 -2.58 -32.43
CA ASP A 38 15.24 -3.68 -33.24
C ASP A 38 15.93 -4.74 -32.37
N LEU A 39 16.82 -4.32 -31.45
CA LEU A 39 17.51 -5.24 -30.55
C LEU A 39 16.52 -6.06 -29.70
N VAL A 40 15.56 -5.39 -29.07
CA VAL A 40 14.58 -6.04 -28.18
C VAL A 40 13.68 -7.00 -28.94
N THR A 41 13.25 -6.61 -30.15
CA THR A 41 12.43 -7.47 -31.03
C THR A 41 13.13 -8.79 -31.33
N LYS A 42 14.42 -8.73 -31.68
CA LYS A 42 15.21 -9.93 -31.97
C LYS A 42 15.59 -10.72 -30.72
N MET A 43 15.75 -10.07 -29.56
CA MET A 43 16.02 -10.76 -28.29
C MET A 43 14.79 -11.51 -27.74
N PHE A 44 13.59 -10.98 -27.96
CA PHE A 44 12.35 -11.57 -27.48
C PHE A 44 11.65 -12.46 -28.51
N HIS A 45 12.34 -12.83 -29.59
CA HIS A 45 11.80 -13.75 -30.57
C HIS A 45 11.36 -15.08 -29.92
N VAL A 46 10.21 -15.58 -30.34
CA VAL A 46 9.57 -16.78 -29.79
C VAL A 46 10.41 -18.01 -30.07
N ASP A 47 10.83 -18.18 -31.32
CA ASP A 47 11.77 -19.24 -31.71
C ASP A 47 13.17 -18.91 -31.17
N PRO A 48 13.78 -19.80 -30.36
CA PRO A 48 15.16 -19.65 -29.91
C PRO A 48 16.20 -19.59 -31.04
N LYS A 49 15.91 -20.16 -32.21
CA LYS A 49 16.84 -20.18 -33.36
C LYS A 49 16.99 -18.82 -34.01
N ASP A 50 15.92 -18.04 -34.04
CA ASP A 50 15.89 -16.69 -34.58
C ASP A 50 16.31 -15.63 -33.55
N ARG A 51 16.49 -16.05 -32.29
CA ARG A 51 16.95 -15.18 -31.21
C ARG A 51 18.44 -14.89 -31.36
N LEU A 52 18.80 -13.61 -31.22
CA LEU A 52 20.21 -13.20 -31.27
C LEU A 52 21.06 -13.95 -30.25
N SER A 53 22.19 -14.48 -30.74
CA SER A 53 23.27 -14.97 -29.91
C SER A 53 23.98 -13.83 -29.18
N LEU A 54 24.69 -14.16 -28.10
CA LEU A 54 25.46 -13.16 -27.34
C LEU A 54 26.50 -12.42 -28.20
N LYS A 55 27.06 -13.08 -29.21
CA LYS A 55 28.03 -12.46 -30.14
C LYS A 55 27.34 -11.40 -30.99
N GLU A 56 26.14 -11.69 -31.49
CA GLU A 56 25.37 -10.75 -32.31
C GLU A 56 24.86 -9.58 -31.48
N ILE A 57 24.43 -9.81 -30.23
CA ILE A 57 24.04 -8.74 -29.29
C ILE A 57 25.20 -7.75 -29.08
N LYS A 58 26.42 -8.25 -28.83
CA LYS A 58 27.61 -7.39 -28.65
C LYS A 58 28.01 -6.61 -29.91
N ASN A 59 27.58 -7.09 -31.08
CA ASN A 59 27.82 -6.45 -32.36
C ASN A 59 26.70 -5.48 -32.78
N HIS A 60 25.58 -5.49 -32.06
CA HIS A 60 24.43 -4.66 -32.37
C HIS A 60 24.73 -3.16 -32.22
N PRO A 61 24.25 -2.28 -33.12
CA PRO A 61 24.44 -0.83 -33.04
C PRO A 61 24.06 -0.24 -31.68
N TRP A 62 22.91 -0.66 -31.14
CA TRP A 62 22.46 -0.25 -29.81
C TRP A 62 23.49 -0.56 -28.70
N TYR A 63 24.09 -1.76 -28.71
CA TYR A 63 25.06 -2.16 -27.69
C TYR A 63 26.37 -1.36 -27.79
N ARG A 64 26.76 -1.01 -29.02
CA ARG A 64 27.95 -0.21 -29.32
C ARG A 64 27.70 1.31 -29.26
N GLY A 65 26.49 1.70 -28.90
CA GLY A 65 26.08 3.10 -28.79
C GLY A 65 26.79 3.84 -27.66
N LYS A 66 26.42 5.11 -27.50
CA LYS A 66 27.00 5.98 -26.48
C LYS A 66 26.62 5.51 -25.07
N VAL A 67 27.62 5.16 -24.28
CA VAL A 67 27.45 4.81 -22.86
C VAL A 67 27.79 6.01 -21.98
N PRO A 68 26.93 6.41 -21.03
CA PRO A 68 27.26 7.48 -20.10
C PRO A 68 28.40 7.08 -19.16
N SER A 69 29.20 8.06 -18.74
CA SER A 69 30.30 7.79 -17.81
C SER A 69 29.78 7.40 -16.42
N ARG A 70 30.59 6.69 -15.64
CA ARG A 70 30.25 6.29 -14.26
C ARG A 70 29.78 7.48 -13.40
N LEU A 71 30.41 8.65 -13.57
CA LEU A 71 30.03 9.87 -12.86
C LEU A 71 28.66 10.41 -13.31
N GLN A 72 28.38 10.38 -14.61
CA GLN A 72 27.09 10.80 -15.15
C GLN A 72 25.96 9.89 -14.67
N ILE A 73 26.20 8.58 -14.67
CA ILE A 73 25.30 7.57 -14.11
C ILE A 73 25.07 7.91 -12.63
N PHE A 74 26.12 7.97 -11.81
CA PHE A 74 26.00 8.24 -10.38
C PHE A 74 25.20 9.51 -10.09
N LYS A 75 25.51 10.62 -10.77
CA LYS A 75 24.78 11.89 -10.62
C LYS A 75 23.29 11.73 -10.93
N ARG A 76 22.95 11.09 -12.04
CA ARG A 76 21.55 10.89 -12.46
C ARG A 76 20.77 9.99 -11.50
N PHE A 77 21.38 8.91 -11.03
CA PHE A 77 20.76 7.98 -10.08
C PHE A 77 20.56 8.65 -8.71
N THR A 78 21.55 9.40 -8.21
CA THR A 78 21.43 10.14 -6.94
C THR A 78 20.33 11.20 -7.00
N GLN A 79 20.25 11.95 -8.11
CA GLN A 79 19.18 12.93 -8.31
C GLN A 79 17.79 12.29 -8.32
N ARG A 80 17.61 11.21 -9.09
CA ARG A 80 16.33 10.47 -9.16
C ARG A 80 15.92 9.88 -7.81
N LYS A 81 16.89 9.33 -7.06
CA LYS A 81 16.65 8.81 -5.71
C LYS A 81 16.14 9.93 -4.80
N LYS A 82 16.81 11.08 -4.79
CA LYS A 82 16.39 12.24 -3.99
C LYS A 82 14.97 12.69 -4.31
N THR A 83 14.63 12.86 -5.59
CA THR A 83 13.28 13.27 -6.00
C THR A 83 12.21 12.24 -5.61
N LEU A 84 12.56 10.96 -5.65
CA LEU A 84 11.66 9.89 -5.25
C LEU A 84 11.43 9.92 -3.74
N ASP A 85 12.50 10.00 -2.95
CA ASP A 85 12.46 10.07 -1.48
C ASP A 85 11.65 11.30 -1.02
N GLU A 86 11.83 12.46 -1.67
CA GLU A 86 11.02 13.67 -1.43
C GLU A 86 9.53 13.44 -1.72
N SER A 87 9.21 12.80 -2.87
CA SER A 87 7.82 12.51 -3.24
C SER A 87 7.13 11.51 -2.30
N ILE A 88 7.88 10.57 -1.74
CA ILE A 88 7.37 9.60 -0.76
C ILE A 88 7.08 10.32 0.55
N CYS A 89 8.03 11.11 1.05
CA CYS A 89 7.85 11.89 2.28
C CYS A 89 6.64 12.84 2.20
N ASN A 90 6.47 13.52 1.07
CA ASN A 90 5.33 14.43 0.87
C ASN A 90 4.00 13.68 0.91
N LYS A 91 3.88 12.53 0.24
CA LYS A 91 2.67 11.69 0.28
C LYS A 91 2.36 11.18 1.68
N GLU A 92 3.38 10.82 2.46
CA GLU A 92 3.20 10.41 3.86
C GLU A 92 2.69 11.56 4.74
N ASN A 93 3.19 12.78 4.53
CA ASN A 93 2.76 13.96 5.26
C ASN A 93 1.33 14.38 4.87
N GLU A 94 0.98 14.32 3.58
CA GLU A 94 -0.40 14.51 3.10
C GLU A 94 -1.35 13.51 3.74
N HIS A 95 -0.98 12.22 3.75
CA HIS A 95 -1.80 11.19 4.39
C HIS A 95 -1.97 11.44 5.89
N LYS A 96 -0.91 11.82 6.62
CA LYS A 96 -1.00 12.17 8.04
C LYS A 96 -1.89 13.40 8.26
N ASN A 97 -1.78 14.42 7.42
CA ASN A 97 -2.59 15.63 7.51
C ASN A 97 -4.07 15.35 7.24
N ASP A 98 -4.39 14.48 6.28
CA ASP A 98 -5.76 14.04 6.01
C ASP A 98 -6.37 13.29 7.21
N LEU A 99 -5.59 12.42 7.86
CA LEU A 99 -6.01 11.73 9.08
C LEU A 99 -6.27 12.73 10.23
N ILE A 100 -5.40 13.72 10.39
CA ILE A 100 -5.54 14.78 11.40
C ILE A 100 -6.73 15.72 11.09
N ALA A 101 -7.02 15.99 9.82
CA ALA A 101 -8.16 16.82 9.43
C ALA A 101 -9.49 16.10 9.71
N ARG A 102 -9.56 14.79 9.48
CA ARG A 102 -10.74 13.97 9.84
C ARG A 102 -11.03 14.00 11.34
N THR A 103 -10.00 13.91 12.18
CA THR A 103 -10.15 13.92 13.64
C THR A 103 -10.49 15.29 14.23
N LYS A 104 -10.19 16.39 13.53
CA LYS A 104 -10.50 17.77 13.96
C LYS A 104 -11.94 18.24 13.64
N SER A 105 -12.75 17.43 12.95
CA SER A 105 -14.08 17.82 12.46
C SER A 105 -15.24 17.80 13.47
N SER A 106 -14.98 17.70 14.78
CA SER A 106 -15.98 18.05 15.80
C SER A 106 -15.34 18.42 17.14
N PRO A 107 -15.49 19.65 17.64
CA PRO A 107 -15.38 19.91 19.06
C PRO A 107 -16.68 19.40 19.71
N LYS A 108 -16.75 18.09 19.98
CA LYS A 108 -17.75 17.59 20.92
C LYS A 108 -17.18 17.83 22.29
N GLU A 109 -17.84 18.68 23.06
CA GLU A 109 -17.60 18.88 24.49
C GLU A 109 -17.52 17.50 25.15
N ALA A 110 -16.30 17.04 25.41
CA ALA A 110 -16.04 15.67 25.75
C ALA A 110 -16.47 15.44 27.21
N LYS A 111 -17.72 15.03 27.42
CA LYS A 111 -18.12 14.43 28.69
C LYS A 111 -17.16 13.27 28.95
N LYS A 112 -16.33 13.40 29.98
CA LYS A 112 -15.38 12.36 30.38
C LYS A 112 -16.19 11.22 30.97
N PHE A 113 -16.31 10.14 30.24
CA PHE A 113 -16.90 8.90 30.72
C PHE A 113 -15.78 7.99 31.20
N TYR A 114 -15.79 7.62 32.48
CA TYR A 114 -14.91 6.58 32.98
C TYR A 114 -15.58 5.24 32.70
N THR A 115 -14.88 4.38 31.94
CA THR A 115 -15.36 3.03 31.59
C THR A 115 -14.35 2.02 32.09
N GLN A 116 -14.80 1.11 32.95
CA GLN A 116 -14.01 -0.03 33.40
C GLN A 116 -14.70 -1.32 32.98
N PHE A 117 -13.92 -2.24 32.42
CA PHE A 117 -14.38 -3.57 32.02
C PHE A 117 -13.95 -4.58 33.07
N PHE A 118 -14.87 -5.43 33.47
CA PHE A 118 -14.62 -6.54 34.39
C PHE A 118 -14.88 -7.84 33.63
N ASP A 119 -13.84 -8.65 33.46
CA ASP A 119 -13.95 -9.99 32.91
C ASP A 119 -14.18 -10.95 34.10
N VAL A 120 -15.33 -11.62 34.15
CA VAL A 120 -15.75 -12.40 35.32
C VAL A 120 -15.77 -13.89 34.99
N ASN A 121 -14.96 -14.68 35.72
CA ASN A 121 -14.78 -16.11 35.47
C ASN A 121 -15.97 -16.98 35.90
N ASP A 122 -16.81 -16.50 36.83
CA ASP A 122 -17.90 -17.29 37.46
C ASP A 122 -19.32 -17.01 36.92
N GLY A 123 -19.44 -16.43 35.73
CA GLY A 123 -20.73 -16.27 35.04
C GLY A 123 -21.73 -15.34 35.73
N ASP A 124 -22.97 -15.37 35.21
CA ASP A 124 -24.00 -14.33 35.33
C ASP A 124 -24.29 -13.77 36.73
N ARG A 125 -24.13 -14.55 37.80
CA ARG A 125 -24.50 -14.12 39.16
C ARG A 125 -23.68 -12.95 39.68
N LEU A 126 -22.36 -12.95 39.44
CA LEU A 126 -21.50 -11.84 39.86
C LEU A 126 -21.70 -10.61 38.97
N LEU A 127 -22.01 -10.81 37.68
CA LEU A 127 -22.36 -9.72 36.77
C LEU A 127 -23.65 -9.03 37.21
N ASP A 128 -24.66 -9.79 37.62
CA ASP A 128 -25.95 -9.25 38.07
C ASP A 128 -25.82 -8.50 39.41
N ILE A 129 -24.96 -8.99 40.33
CA ILE A 129 -24.63 -8.28 41.58
C ILE A 129 -23.91 -6.96 41.28
N LEU A 130 -22.91 -6.96 40.39
CA LEU A 130 -22.16 -5.76 40.00
C LEU A 130 -23.06 -4.73 39.28
N ILE A 131 -23.95 -5.19 38.40
CA ILE A 131 -24.95 -4.34 37.73
C ILE A 131 -25.91 -3.73 38.75
N SER A 132 -26.41 -4.54 39.69
CA SER A 132 -27.31 -4.06 40.75
C SER A 132 -26.63 -3.00 41.61
N PHE A 133 -25.38 -3.24 42.04
CA PHE A 133 -24.61 -2.28 42.81
C PHE A 133 -24.34 -0.99 42.03
N ALA A 134 -23.90 -1.11 40.77
CA ALA A 134 -23.63 0.03 39.91
C ALA A 134 -24.88 0.92 39.72
N ASN A 135 -26.04 0.31 39.50
CA ASN A 135 -27.29 1.05 39.32
C ASN A 135 -27.77 1.72 40.64
N CYS A 136 -27.51 1.10 41.80
CA CYS A 136 -27.82 1.70 43.11
C CYS A 136 -26.97 2.96 43.37
N GLU A 137 -25.71 2.94 42.97
CA GLU A 137 -24.77 4.06 43.09
C GLU A 137 -24.92 5.09 41.94
N GLY A 138 -25.97 4.97 41.12
CA GLY A 138 -26.26 5.93 40.05
C GLY A 138 -25.38 5.80 38.80
N TYR A 139 -24.59 4.73 38.68
CA TYR A 139 -23.84 4.42 37.47
C TYR A 139 -24.74 3.76 36.41
N SER A 140 -24.43 3.96 35.13
CA SER A 140 -25.11 3.29 34.02
C SER A 140 -24.33 2.03 33.63
N SER A 141 -25.04 0.91 33.46
CA SER A 141 -24.42 -0.38 33.16
C SER A 141 -25.00 -1.06 31.92
N VAL A 142 -24.15 -1.73 31.13
CA VAL A 142 -24.54 -2.55 29.98
C VAL A 142 -23.89 -3.92 30.08
N LYS A 143 -24.70 -4.98 30.03
CA LYS A 143 -24.25 -6.38 30.05
C LYS A 143 -24.08 -6.91 28.62
N SER A 144 -22.93 -7.53 28.34
CA SER A 144 -22.73 -8.34 27.15
C SER A 144 -22.72 -9.81 27.54
N THR A 145 -23.76 -10.53 27.12
CA THR A 145 -23.90 -11.98 27.35
C THR A 145 -22.95 -12.80 26.47
N GLU A 146 -22.45 -12.21 25.38
CA GLU A 146 -21.55 -12.88 24.42
C GLU A 146 -20.10 -12.94 24.92
N PHE A 147 -19.70 -12.01 25.80
CA PHE A 147 -18.30 -11.87 26.26
C PHE A 147 -18.15 -11.87 27.79
N PHE A 148 -19.20 -12.23 28.56
CA PHE A 148 -19.23 -12.19 30.02
C PHE A 148 -18.67 -10.88 30.61
N ARG A 149 -19.01 -9.76 29.97
CA ARG A 149 -18.45 -8.43 30.25
C ARG A 149 -19.54 -7.46 30.64
N VAL A 150 -19.29 -6.66 31.66
CA VAL A 150 -20.14 -5.52 32.04
C VAL A 150 -19.35 -4.23 31.85
N GLN A 151 -19.99 -3.28 31.16
CA GLN A 151 -19.50 -1.92 31.02
C GLN A 151 -20.19 -1.05 32.06
N ILE A 152 -19.43 -0.47 33.00
CA ILE A 152 -19.93 0.52 33.95
C ILE A 152 -19.46 1.90 33.50
N VAL A 153 -20.40 2.84 33.38
CA VAL A 153 -20.16 4.20 32.91
C VAL A 153 -20.49 5.17 34.04
N ALA A 154 -19.47 5.91 34.49
CA ALA A 154 -19.61 7.02 35.43
C ALA A 154 -19.57 8.37 34.72
N SER A 155 -20.48 9.26 35.11
CA SER A 155 -20.43 10.68 34.74
C SER A 155 -19.92 11.50 35.93
N GLU A 156 -19.35 12.68 35.68
CA GLU A 156 -18.65 13.51 36.67
C GLU A 156 -19.52 13.96 37.86
N MET A 157 -20.84 13.74 37.82
CA MET A 157 -21.78 14.10 38.90
C MET A 157 -22.11 12.95 39.90
N ALA A 158 -21.53 11.75 39.75
CA ALA A 158 -21.88 10.60 40.59
C ALA A 158 -21.12 10.52 41.93
N HIS A 159 -20.26 11.49 42.26
CA HIS A 159 -19.33 11.41 43.40
C HIS A 159 -19.74 12.26 44.62
N GLU A 160 -21.00 12.71 44.73
CA GLU A 160 -21.46 13.58 45.82
C GLU A 160 -22.49 12.97 46.79
N THR A 161 -22.77 11.67 46.73
CA THR A 161 -23.63 11.04 47.74
C THR A 161 -23.08 9.69 48.19
N CYS A 162 -22.14 9.73 49.13
CA CYS A 162 -22.11 8.86 50.31
C CYS A 162 -21.19 9.48 51.38
#